data_AF-A0A3P6RFP1-F1
#
_entry.id   AF-A0A3P6RFP1-F1
#
_cell.length_a   1.000
_cell.length_b   1.000
_cell.length_c   1.000
_cell.angle_alpha   90.00
_cell.angle_beta   90.00
_cell.angle_gamma   90.00
#
_symmetry.space_group_name_H-M   'P 1'
#
loop_
_entity.id
_entity.type
_entity.pdbx_description
1 polymer ?
#
loop_
_entity_poly.entity_id
_entity_poly.type
_entity_poly.pdbx_seq_one_letter_code
_entity_poly.pdbx_strand_id
1 'polypeptide(L)'
;MQKLTHKLMSREKINYRHLTDVLVDSDGNVRFTPGECENPPDVNALLKGFGLQAYKNSLQPQVNGDANISSSPDGTVVINGNVVNIAQKLALLKKSEGERDQAKTTVAEQTALIEQLRGSKHDLEKKNRDLEKEVDKYKKRLDESSSALKLSKDKRCVEVKFETHIVVVVWWEKVEFQSSLDSNISLKSALSDCKRYADRITSAVERACPPPPPVKRVEEEVKAEHPADGVDDSDEPIPAEIVLTEEVGEENEEKTV
;
A
#
# COMPACT_ATOMS: atom_id res chain seq x y z
N MET A 1 -31.43 -2.71 -1.53
CA MET A 1 -32.27 -2.51 -2.75
C MET A 1 -33.27 -1.36 -2.66
N GLN A 2 -34.11 -1.23 -1.63
CA GLN A 2 -35.12 -0.14 -1.56
C GLN A 2 -34.58 1.28 -1.80
N LYS A 3 -33.40 1.62 -1.25
CA LYS A 3 -32.74 2.92 -1.48
C LYS A 3 -32.28 3.10 -2.95
N LEU A 4 -31.84 2.02 -3.60
CA LEU A 4 -31.45 2.03 -5.01
C LEU A 4 -32.67 2.18 -5.93
N THR A 5 -33.74 1.45 -5.63
CA THR A 5 -35.03 1.55 -6.34
C THR A 5 -35.61 2.95 -6.23
N HIS A 6 -35.57 3.57 -5.04
CA HIS A 6 -36.02 4.95 -4.86
C HIS A 6 -35.22 5.92 -5.72
N LYS A 7 -33.88 5.82 -5.72
CA LYS A 7 -33.00 6.67 -6.55
C LYS A 7 -33.24 6.53 -8.05
N LEU A 8 -33.51 5.31 -8.52
CA LEU A 8 -33.86 5.05 -9.92
C LEU A 8 -35.21 5.67 -10.29
N MET A 9 -36.21 5.57 -9.40
CA MET A 9 -37.53 6.17 -9.60
C MET A 9 -37.49 7.70 -9.52
N SER A 10 -36.65 8.28 -8.65
CA SER A 10 -36.46 9.73 -8.50
C SER A 10 -35.48 10.34 -9.51
N ARG A 11 -34.90 9.53 -10.41
CA ARG A 11 -33.88 9.94 -11.41
C ARG A 11 -32.67 10.65 -10.79
N GLU A 12 -32.34 10.31 -9.55
CA GLU A 12 -31.15 10.83 -8.88
C GLU A 12 -29.86 10.21 -9.46
N LYS A 13 -28.77 10.98 -9.44
CA LYS A 13 -27.47 10.49 -9.90
C LYS A 13 -26.99 9.33 -9.01
N ILE A 14 -26.79 8.16 -9.60
CA ILE A 14 -26.33 6.96 -8.89
C ILE A 14 -24.80 6.93 -8.91
N ASN A 15 -24.19 6.77 -7.73
CA ASN A 15 -22.76 6.54 -7.62
C ASN A 15 -22.46 5.07 -7.96
N TYR A 16 -21.57 4.83 -8.93
CA TYR A 16 -21.19 3.49 -9.39
C TYR A 16 -20.62 2.59 -8.28
N ARG A 17 -19.89 3.16 -7.32
CA ARG A 17 -19.37 2.40 -6.16
C ARG A 17 -20.51 1.87 -5.29
N HIS A 18 -21.51 2.72 -5.03
CA HIS A 18 -22.68 2.30 -4.28
C HIS A 18 -23.52 1.24 -5.02
N LEU A 19 -23.54 1.28 -6.36
CA LEU A 19 -24.22 0.27 -7.16
C LEU A 19 -23.52 -1.09 -7.04
N THR A 20 -22.20 -1.13 -7.13
CA THR A 20 -21.43 -2.38 -7.02
C THR A 20 -21.50 -2.97 -5.62
N ASP A 21 -21.38 -2.14 -4.58
CA ASP A 21 -21.43 -2.61 -3.18
C ASP A 21 -22.79 -3.19 -2.79
N VAL A 22 -23.87 -2.76 -3.48
CA VAL A 22 -25.23 -3.25 -3.23
C VAL A 22 -25.54 -4.52 -4.02
N LEU A 23 -24.94 -4.67 -5.22
CA LEU A 23 -25.25 -5.78 -6.13
C LEU A 23 -24.25 -6.93 -6.05
N VAL A 24 -23.07 -6.71 -5.48
CA VAL A 24 -21.94 -7.65 -5.45
C VAL A 24 -21.38 -7.74 -4.04
N ASP A 25 -21.05 -8.95 -3.56
CA ASP A 25 -20.38 -9.14 -2.27
C ASP A 25 -18.85 -8.90 -2.36
N SER A 26 -18.17 -8.99 -1.21
CA SER A 26 -16.72 -8.84 -1.10
C SER A 26 -15.93 -9.84 -1.95
N ASP A 27 -16.54 -10.97 -2.29
CA ASP A 27 -15.94 -12.04 -3.07
C ASP A 27 -16.23 -11.92 -4.57
N GLY A 28 -16.97 -10.88 -4.99
CA GLY A 28 -17.29 -10.60 -6.38
C GLY A 28 -18.53 -11.34 -6.89
N ASN A 29 -19.31 -12.00 -6.03
CA ASN A 29 -20.52 -12.71 -6.43
C ASN A 29 -21.73 -11.79 -6.43
N VAL A 30 -22.59 -11.95 -7.44
CA VAL A 30 -23.82 -11.15 -7.59
C VAL A 30 -24.83 -11.56 -6.53
N ARG A 31 -25.16 -10.65 -5.61
CA ARG A 31 -26.09 -10.88 -4.49
C ARG A 31 -27.56 -10.73 -4.89
N PHE A 32 -27.83 -10.30 -6.12
CA PHE A 32 -29.18 -10.07 -6.61
C PHE A 32 -29.58 -11.14 -7.62
N THR A 33 -30.55 -11.96 -7.22
CA THR A 33 -31.32 -12.80 -8.14
C THR A 33 -32.65 -12.11 -8.41
N PRO A 34 -32.95 -11.70 -9.66
CA PRO A 34 -34.25 -11.15 -9.99
C PRO A 34 -35.34 -12.17 -9.63
N GLY A 35 -36.34 -11.74 -8.86
CA GLY A 35 -37.50 -12.57 -8.54
C GLY A 35 -38.43 -12.76 -9.74
N GLU A 36 -39.31 -13.75 -9.66
CA GLU A 36 -40.37 -13.95 -10.66
C GLU A 36 -41.34 -12.75 -10.66
N CYS A 37 -41.61 -12.22 -11.85
CA CYS A 37 -42.55 -11.11 -12.01
C CYS A 37 -43.98 -11.65 -12.02
N GLU A 38 -44.84 -11.19 -11.12
CA GLU A 38 -46.22 -11.71 -11.01
C GLU A 38 -47.12 -11.38 -12.22
N ASN A 39 -46.71 -10.45 -13.09
CA ASN A 39 -47.45 -10.08 -14.30
C ASN A 39 -46.49 -9.68 -15.41
N PRO A 40 -45.76 -10.62 -16.03
CA PRO A 40 -44.90 -10.29 -17.15
C PRO A 40 -45.80 -9.79 -18.30
N PRO A 41 -45.41 -8.71 -19.01
CA PRO A 41 -46.12 -8.30 -20.21
C PRO A 41 -46.23 -9.48 -21.17
N ASP A 42 -47.42 -9.68 -21.76
CA ASP A 42 -47.57 -10.75 -22.74
C ASP A 42 -46.63 -10.51 -23.94
N VAL A 43 -46.31 -11.58 -24.66
CA VAL A 43 -45.41 -11.54 -25.81
C VAL A 43 -45.91 -10.55 -26.88
N ASN A 44 -47.22 -10.43 -27.09
CA ASN A 44 -47.81 -9.48 -28.04
C ASN A 44 -47.69 -8.01 -27.59
N ALA A 45 -47.77 -7.73 -26.29
CA ALA A 45 -47.58 -6.40 -25.70
C ALA A 45 -46.12 -5.96 -25.83
N LEU A 46 -45.18 -6.87 -25.58
CA LEU A 46 -43.76 -6.67 -25.87
C LEU A 46 -43.50 -6.39 -27.35
N LEU A 47 -44.09 -7.20 -28.25
CA LEU A 47 -43.93 -7.02 -29.69
C LEU A 47 -44.48 -5.68 -30.22
N LYS A 48 -45.56 -5.17 -29.62
CA LYS A 48 -46.15 -3.87 -29.99
C LYS A 48 -45.29 -2.69 -29.51
N GLY A 49 -44.70 -2.78 -28.32
CA GLY A 49 -43.90 -1.69 -27.74
C GLY A 49 -42.52 -1.51 -28.36
N PHE A 50 -41.90 -2.60 -28.85
CA PHE A 50 -40.51 -2.58 -29.35
C PHE A 50 -40.38 -2.40 -30.87
N GLY A 51 -41.41 -1.91 -31.56
CA GLY A 51 -41.33 -1.69 -33.02
C GLY A 51 -41.09 -2.99 -33.80
N LEU A 52 -41.35 -4.17 -33.21
CA LEU A 52 -41.09 -5.45 -33.87
C LEU A 52 -41.97 -5.64 -35.11
N GLN A 53 -43.12 -4.97 -35.19
CA GLN A 53 -43.96 -4.94 -36.39
C GLN A 53 -43.27 -4.25 -37.57
N ALA A 54 -42.37 -3.28 -37.32
CA ALA A 54 -41.53 -2.69 -38.37
C ALA A 54 -40.43 -3.67 -38.83
N TYR A 55 -39.94 -4.53 -37.92
CA TYR A 55 -38.91 -5.52 -38.21
C TYR A 55 -39.47 -6.80 -38.86
N LYS A 56 -40.71 -7.20 -38.53
CA LYS A 56 -41.38 -8.40 -39.05
C LYS A 56 -41.73 -8.26 -40.54
N ASN A 57 -42.05 -7.05 -40.98
CA ASN A 57 -42.21 -6.74 -42.41
C ASN A 57 -40.86 -6.68 -43.17
N SER A 58 -39.74 -6.61 -42.46
CA SER A 58 -38.38 -6.61 -43.04
C SER A 58 -37.76 -8.02 -43.15
N LEU A 59 -38.33 -9.02 -42.47
CA LEU A 59 -37.84 -10.40 -42.42
C LEU A 59 -38.62 -11.38 -43.32
N GLN A 60 -39.65 -10.90 -44.04
CA GLN A 60 -40.19 -11.72 -45.13
C GLN A 60 -39.10 -11.90 -46.19
N PRO A 61 -38.83 -13.13 -46.66
CA PRO A 61 -38.01 -13.33 -47.85
C PRO A 61 -38.72 -12.59 -48.99
N GLN A 62 -38.19 -11.43 -49.40
CA GLN A 62 -38.67 -10.78 -50.60
C GLN A 62 -38.37 -11.73 -51.77
N VAL A 63 -39.41 -12.39 -52.24
CA VAL A 63 -39.41 -13.05 -53.53
C VAL A 63 -39.15 -11.98 -54.58
N ASN A 64 -38.05 -12.18 -55.32
CA ASN A 64 -37.63 -11.36 -56.45
C ASN A 64 -38.84 -11.01 -57.32
N GLY A 65 -39.20 -9.73 -57.40
CA GLY A 65 -40.32 -9.35 -58.27
C GLY A 65 -40.61 -7.86 -58.39
N ASP A 66 -40.60 -7.09 -57.30
CA ASP A 66 -41.16 -5.72 -57.40
C ASP A 66 -40.55 -4.70 -56.43
N ALA A 67 -39.22 -4.66 -56.36
CA ALA A 67 -38.54 -3.48 -55.83
C ALA A 67 -38.60 -2.39 -56.90
N ASN A 68 -39.58 -1.49 -56.78
CA ASN A 68 -39.70 -0.31 -57.64
C ASN A 68 -38.53 0.66 -57.33
N ILE A 69 -37.35 0.37 -57.87
CA ILE A 69 -36.13 1.16 -57.73
C ILE A 69 -36.27 2.37 -58.65
N SER A 70 -36.87 3.43 -58.12
CA SER A 70 -36.71 4.77 -58.68
C SER A 70 -35.29 5.23 -58.35
N SER A 71 -34.38 5.19 -59.33
CA SER A 71 -33.04 5.73 -59.22
C SER A 71 -33.06 7.22 -59.57
N SER A 72 -32.84 8.07 -58.56
CA SER A 72 -32.48 9.47 -58.80
C SER A 72 -30.98 9.57 -59.10
N PRO A 73 -30.54 10.50 -59.97
CA PRO A 73 -29.12 10.68 -60.32
C PRO A 73 -28.23 11.05 -59.11
N ASP A 74 -28.84 11.49 -58.00
CA ASP A 74 -28.14 11.91 -56.78
C ASP A 74 -27.80 10.73 -55.82
N GLY A 75 -27.98 9.49 -56.27
CA GLY A 75 -27.68 8.28 -55.47
C GLY A 75 -28.70 7.97 -54.38
N THR A 76 -29.87 8.61 -54.44
CA THR A 76 -31.00 8.37 -53.54
C THR A 76 -31.96 7.35 -54.15
N VAL A 77 -32.26 6.30 -53.41
CA VAL A 77 -33.10 5.16 -53.82
C VAL A 77 -34.23 4.99 -52.83
N VAL A 78 -35.45 4.78 -53.33
CA VAL A 78 -36.61 4.49 -52.49
C VAL A 78 -36.77 2.98 -52.36
N ILE A 79 -36.62 2.44 -51.14
CA ILE A 79 -36.77 1.02 -50.85
C ILE A 79 -37.95 0.87 -49.88
N ASN A 80 -39.01 0.18 -50.29
CA ASN A 80 -40.22 -0.05 -49.50
C ASN A 80 -40.84 1.25 -48.93
N GLY A 81 -40.87 2.32 -49.74
CA GLY A 81 -41.37 3.64 -49.35
C GLY A 81 -40.40 4.48 -48.53
N ASN A 82 -39.22 3.95 -48.15
CA ASN A 82 -38.19 4.70 -47.45
C ASN A 82 -37.18 5.28 -48.43
N VAL A 83 -36.97 6.59 -48.37
CA VAL A 83 -35.96 7.30 -49.16
C VAL A 83 -34.59 7.08 -48.50
N VAL A 84 -33.67 6.42 -49.19
CA VAL A 84 -32.32 6.10 -48.71
C VAL A 84 -31.28 6.71 -49.63
N ASN A 85 -30.41 7.56 -49.07
CA ASN A 85 -29.23 8.04 -49.78
C ASN A 85 -28.07 7.03 -49.62
N ILE A 86 -27.80 6.26 -50.66
CA ILE A 86 -26.80 5.19 -50.64
C ILE A 86 -25.38 5.75 -50.56
N ALA A 87 -25.13 6.88 -51.24
CA ALA A 87 -23.82 7.53 -51.25
C ALA A 87 -23.42 8.00 -49.84
N GLN A 88 -24.34 8.64 -49.11
CA GLN A 88 -24.11 9.06 -47.73
C GLN A 88 -23.88 7.87 -46.79
N LYS A 89 -24.69 6.80 -46.91
CA LYS A 89 -24.50 5.59 -46.09
C LYS A 89 -23.17 4.91 -46.35
N LEU A 90 -22.73 4.81 -47.60
CA LEU A 90 -21.41 4.27 -47.96
C LEU A 90 -20.26 5.12 -47.40
N ALA A 91 -20.40 6.45 -47.43
CA ALA A 91 -19.39 7.35 -46.87
C ALA A 91 -19.27 7.18 -45.34
N LEU A 92 -20.40 7.10 -44.63
CA LEU A 92 -20.43 6.82 -43.20
C LEU A 92 -19.84 5.45 -42.87
N LEU A 93 -20.15 4.43 -43.68
CA LEU A 93 -19.61 3.08 -43.51
C LEU A 93 -18.08 3.09 -43.62
N LYS A 94 -17.52 3.69 -44.68
CA LYS A 94 -16.06 3.81 -44.86
C LYS A 94 -15.38 4.54 -43.69
N LYS A 95 -16.02 5.61 -43.18
CA LYS A 95 -15.52 6.32 -42.00
C LYS A 95 -15.50 5.41 -40.77
N SER A 96 -16.59 4.69 -40.51
CA SER A 96 -16.68 3.77 -39.37
C SER A 96 -15.71 2.58 -39.47
N GLU A 97 -15.41 2.11 -40.68
CA GLU A 97 -14.41 1.08 -40.90
C GLU A 97 -13.00 1.57 -40.53
N GLY A 98 -12.65 2.79 -40.93
CA GLY A 98 -11.37 3.41 -40.56
C GLY A 98 -11.25 3.62 -39.04
N GLU A 99 -12.31 4.10 -38.37
CA GLU A 99 -12.33 4.26 -36.92
C GLU A 99 -12.17 2.93 -36.18
N ARG A 100 -12.81 1.86 -36.67
CA ARG A 100 -12.68 0.52 -36.12
C ARG A 100 -11.25 -0.02 -36.27
N ASP A 101 -10.62 0.20 -37.43
CA ASP A 101 -9.26 -0.29 -37.66
C ASP A 101 -8.24 0.50 -36.82
N GLN A 102 -8.43 1.81 -36.65
CA GLN A 102 -7.65 2.61 -35.71
C GLN A 102 -7.83 2.10 -34.27
N ALA A 103 -9.07 1.84 -33.83
CA ALA A 103 -9.34 1.31 -32.50
C ALA A 103 -8.65 -0.03 -32.26
N LYS A 104 -8.66 -0.94 -33.26
CA LYS A 104 -7.93 -2.21 -33.17
C LYS A 104 -6.43 -2.02 -32.96
N THR A 105 -5.80 -1.11 -33.71
CA THR A 105 -4.38 -0.80 -33.55
C THR A 105 -4.08 -0.30 -32.14
N THR A 106 -4.88 0.66 -31.63
CA THR A 106 -4.67 1.18 -30.27
C THR A 106 -4.87 0.12 -29.18
N VAL A 107 -5.82 -0.80 -29.34
CA VAL A 107 -6.02 -1.91 -28.40
C VAL A 107 -4.83 -2.87 -28.43
N ALA A 108 -4.27 -3.16 -29.61
CA ALA A 108 -3.07 -4.00 -29.72
C ALA A 108 -1.86 -3.35 -29.03
N GLU A 109 -1.65 -2.05 -29.23
CA GLU A 109 -0.58 -1.28 -28.57
C GLU A 109 -0.74 -1.27 -27.04
N GLN A 110 -1.96 -0.99 -26.56
CA GLN A 110 -2.26 -1.00 -25.12
C GLN A 110 -2.05 -2.39 -24.51
N THR A 111 -2.42 -3.46 -25.24
CA THR A 111 -2.22 -4.84 -24.79
C THR A 111 -0.73 -5.16 -24.66
N ALA A 112 0.09 -4.77 -25.64
CA ALA A 112 1.54 -4.94 -25.59
C ALA A 112 2.18 -4.17 -24.42
N LEU A 113 1.73 -2.93 -24.18
CA LEU A 113 2.21 -2.13 -23.05
C LEU A 113 1.86 -2.79 -21.70
N ILE A 114 0.65 -3.32 -21.55
CA ILE A 114 0.24 -4.03 -20.34
C ILE A 114 1.13 -5.26 -20.09
N GLU A 115 1.46 -6.02 -21.13
CA GLU A 115 2.36 -7.18 -21.00
C GLU A 115 3.78 -6.76 -20.57
N GLN A 116 4.33 -5.72 -21.18
CA GLN A 116 5.63 -5.17 -20.80
C GLN A 116 5.65 -4.67 -19.35
N LEU A 117 4.59 -3.97 -18.92
CA LEU A 117 4.46 -3.48 -17.54
C LEU A 117 4.33 -4.63 -16.54
N ARG A 118 3.62 -5.71 -16.89
CA ARG A 118 3.54 -6.92 -16.05
C ARG A 118 4.90 -7.59 -15.89
N GLY A 119 5.66 -7.73 -16.98
CA GLY A 119 7.02 -8.26 -16.93
C GLY A 119 7.95 -7.40 -16.06
N SER A 120 7.92 -6.09 -16.28
CA SER A 120 8.72 -5.12 -15.50
C SER A 120 8.38 -5.15 -14.01
N LYS A 121 7.08 -5.24 -13.67
CA LYS A 121 6.60 -5.37 -12.29
C LYS A 121 7.16 -6.64 -11.63
N HIS A 122 7.07 -7.78 -12.30
CA HIS A 122 7.57 -9.05 -11.77
C HIS A 122 9.08 -9.00 -11.48
N ASP A 123 9.86 -8.39 -12.38
CA ASP A 123 11.31 -8.24 -12.19
C ASP A 123 11.66 -7.30 -11.03
N LEU A 124 10.91 -6.21 -10.86
CA LEU A 124 11.08 -5.30 -9.72
C LEU A 124 10.71 -5.97 -8.39
N GLU A 125 9.62 -6.73 -8.34
CA GLU A 125 9.25 -7.51 -7.15
C GLU A 125 10.32 -8.53 -6.79
N LYS A 126 10.93 -9.19 -7.78
CA LYS A 126 12.05 -10.10 -7.55
C LYS A 126 13.26 -9.38 -6.95
N LYS A 127 13.67 -8.25 -7.55
CA LYS A 127 14.78 -7.43 -7.04
C LYS A 127 14.50 -6.92 -5.62
N ASN A 128 13.26 -6.52 -5.34
CA ASN A 128 12.88 -6.05 -4.01
C ASN A 128 13.03 -7.16 -2.96
N ARG A 129 12.53 -8.38 -3.24
CA ARG A 129 12.71 -9.54 -2.36
C ARG A 129 14.17 -9.89 -2.12
N ASP A 130 15.03 -9.74 -3.14
CA ASP A 130 16.45 -10.02 -3.01
C ASP A 130 17.16 -8.94 -2.17
N LEU A 131 16.81 -7.66 -2.36
CA LEU A 131 17.32 -6.55 -1.54
C LEU A 131 16.89 -6.64 -0.08
N GLU A 132 15.64 -7.02 0.18
CA GLU A 132 15.13 -7.23 1.55
C GLU A 132 15.97 -8.28 2.29
N LYS A 133 16.29 -9.41 1.64
CA LYS A 133 17.18 -10.44 2.22
C LYS A 133 18.58 -9.92 2.49
N GLU A 134 19.13 -9.09 1.61
CA GLU A 134 20.44 -8.47 1.81
C GLU A 134 20.43 -7.50 3.00
N VAL A 135 19.38 -6.67 3.10
CA VAL A 135 19.18 -5.75 4.23
C VAL A 135 19.12 -6.51 5.56
N ASP A 136 18.34 -7.59 5.64
CA ASP A 136 18.26 -8.43 6.85
C ASP A 136 19.61 -9.04 7.21
N LYS A 137 20.37 -9.49 6.21
CA LYS A 137 21.73 -10.02 6.41
C LYS A 137 22.69 -8.95 6.95
N TYR A 138 22.64 -7.72 6.41
CA TYR A 138 23.48 -6.63 6.88
C TYR A 138 23.08 -6.15 8.28
N LYS A 139 21.77 -6.09 8.57
CA LYS A 139 21.25 -5.76 9.90
C LYS A 139 21.74 -6.77 10.94
N LYS A 140 21.62 -8.07 10.67
CA LYS A 140 22.14 -9.11 11.57
C LYS A 140 23.63 -8.96 11.84
N ARG A 141 24.44 -8.72 10.80
CA ARG A 141 25.89 -8.48 10.95
C ARG A 141 26.20 -7.23 11.76
N LEU A 142 25.40 -6.17 11.60
CA LEU A 142 25.54 -4.94 12.37
C LEU A 142 25.22 -5.19 13.84
N ASP A 143 24.17 -5.93 14.15
CA ASP A 143 23.78 -6.28 15.52
C ASP A 143 24.84 -7.16 16.20
N GLU A 144 25.38 -8.15 15.48
CA GLU A 144 26.51 -8.99 15.94
C GLU A 144 27.75 -8.13 16.23
N SER A 145 28.12 -7.24 15.30
CA SER A 145 29.28 -6.36 15.45
C SER A 145 29.09 -5.34 16.59
N SER A 146 27.88 -4.81 16.73
CA SER A 146 27.50 -3.88 17.80
C SER A 146 27.59 -4.56 19.17
N SER A 147 27.06 -5.78 19.28
CA SER A 147 27.13 -6.59 20.50
C SER A 147 28.57 -6.94 20.86
N ALA A 148 29.39 -7.34 19.89
CA ALA A 148 30.81 -7.61 20.09
C ALA A 148 31.59 -6.37 20.55
N LEU A 149 31.32 -5.21 19.94
CA LEU A 149 31.93 -3.94 20.33
C LEU A 149 31.51 -3.53 21.75
N LYS A 150 30.24 -3.73 22.12
CA LYS A 150 29.74 -3.45 23.47
C LYS A 150 30.44 -4.31 24.50
N LEU A 151 30.53 -5.63 24.27
CA LEU A 151 31.27 -6.56 25.12
C LEU A 151 32.75 -6.19 25.22
N SER A 152 33.39 -5.77 24.12
CA SER A 152 34.78 -5.34 24.12
C SER A 152 35.00 -4.07 24.95
N LYS A 153 34.12 -3.08 24.82
CA LYS A 153 34.15 -1.85 25.63
C LYS A 153 33.95 -2.16 27.11
N ASP A 154 32.99 -3.02 27.43
CA ASP A 154 32.68 -3.38 28.82
C ASP A 154 33.86 -4.14 29.45
N LYS A 155 34.47 -5.10 28.74
CA LYS A 155 35.71 -5.79 29.18
C LYS A 155 36.85 -4.82 29.46
N ARG A 156 37.14 -3.92 28.51
CA ARG A 156 38.19 -2.90 28.68
C ARG A 156 37.90 -1.97 29.86
N CYS A 157 36.64 -1.59 30.06
CA CYS A 157 36.26 -0.77 31.21
C CYS A 157 36.49 -1.48 32.55
N VAL A 158 36.22 -2.79 32.63
CA VAL A 158 36.52 -3.58 33.84
C VAL A 158 38.03 -3.66 34.07
N GLU A 159 38.81 -3.90 33.02
CA GLU A 159 40.28 -3.98 33.10
C GLU A 159 40.89 -2.66 33.57
N VAL A 160 40.52 -1.53 32.96
CA VAL A 160 40.99 -0.20 33.35
C VAL A 160 40.62 0.14 34.80
N LYS A 161 39.40 -0.22 35.23
CA LYS A 161 38.99 -0.04 36.64
C LYS A 161 39.85 -0.87 37.58
N PHE A 162 40.11 -2.13 37.25
CA PHE A 162 40.91 -3.01 38.09
C PHE A 162 42.36 -2.53 38.20
N GLU A 163 43.00 -2.18 37.08
CA GLU A 163 44.35 -1.63 37.06
C GLU A 163 44.43 -0.31 37.84
N THR A 164 43.50 0.62 37.61
CA THR A 164 43.47 1.89 38.34
C THR A 164 43.30 1.66 39.84
N HIS A 165 42.41 0.74 40.24
CA HIS A 165 42.18 0.44 41.63
C HIS A 165 43.43 -0.16 42.30
N ILE A 166 44.11 -1.11 41.65
CA ILE A 166 45.38 -1.65 42.16
C ILE A 166 46.42 -0.55 42.33
N VAL A 167 46.62 0.30 41.31
CA VAL A 167 47.61 1.38 41.37
C VAL A 167 47.28 2.35 42.50
N VAL A 168 46.01 2.73 42.65
CA VAL A 168 45.58 3.65 43.72
C VAL A 168 45.78 3.01 45.10
N VAL A 169 45.42 1.75 45.31
CA VAL A 169 45.58 1.05 46.59
C VAL A 169 47.06 0.88 46.96
N VAL A 170 47.89 0.38 46.04
CA VAL A 170 49.33 0.18 46.29
C VAL A 170 50.02 1.52 46.56
N TRP A 171 49.65 2.55 45.80
CA TRP A 171 50.18 3.89 46.01
C TRP A 171 49.70 4.50 47.34
N TRP A 172 48.44 4.26 47.71
CA TRP A 172 47.89 4.70 48.99
C TRP A 172 48.65 4.09 50.17
N GLU A 173 48.86 2.76 50.17
CA GLU A 173 49.66 2.08 51.19
C GLU A 173 51.09 2.64 51.28
N LYS A 174 51.71 2.91 50.13
CA LYS A 174 53.05 3.51 50.06
C LYS A 174 53.07 4.93 50.64
N VAL A 175 52.07 5.75 50.32
CA VAL A 175 51.91 7.13 50.79
C VAL A 175 51.62 7.16 52.29
N GLU A 176 50.75 6.27 52.77
CA GLU A 176 50.39 6.17 54.19
C GLU A 176 51.59 5.72 55.03
N PHE A 177 52.35 4.73 54.55
CA PHE A 177 53.62 4.33 55.15
C PHE A 177 54.63 5.48 55.20
N GLN A 178 54.83 6.23 54.10
CA GLN A 178 55.72 7.38 54.07
C GLN A 178 55.25 8.51 55.00
N SER A 179 53.95 8.79 55.04
CA SER A 179 53.37 9.81 55.93
C SER A 179 53.57 9.47 57.41
N SER A 180 53.60 8.18 57.75
CA SER A 180 53.83 7.72 59.13
C SER A 180 55.28 7.91 59.58
N LEU A 181 56.24 7.88 58.63
CA LEU A 181 57.66 8.02 58.90
C LEU A 181 58.12 9.47 58.96
N ASP A 182 57.40 10.39 58.30
CA ASP A 182 57.85 11.77 58.13
C ASP A 182 57.10 12.77 59.04
N SER A 183 57.86 13.50 59.85
CA SER A 183 57.33 14.56 60.73
C SER A 183 57.27 15.93 60.04
N ASN A 184 57.75 16.04 58.80
CA ASN A 184 57.81 17.30 58.07
C ASN A 184 56.42 17.77 57.59
N ILE A 185 56.03 18.99 57.97
CA ILE A 185 54.72 19.59 57.64
C ILE A 185 54.52 19.75 56.13
N SER A 186 55.58 20.09 55.38
CA SER A 186 55.53 20.26 53.92
C SER A 186 55.20 18.94 53.22
N LEU A 187 55.79 17.84 53.69
CA LEU A 187 55.53 16.51 53.13
C LEU A 187 54.09 16.05 53.39
N LYS A 188 53.56 16.29 54.61
CA LYS A 188 52.16 15.96 54.93
C LYS A 188 51.16 16.71 54.05
N SER A 189 51.44 17.97 53.71
CA SER A 189 50.62 18.74 52.77
C SER A 189 50.67 18.14 51.36
N ALA A 190 51.86 17.81 50.85
CA ALA A 190 52.03 17.19 49.54
C ALA A 190 51.31 15.83 49.43
N LEU A 191 51.37 15.00 50.48
CA LEU A 191 50.66 13.72 50.54
C LEU A 191 49.13 13.89 50.56
N SER A 192 48.62 14.97 51.14
CA SER A 192 47.18 15.31 51.10
C SER A 192 46.73 15.71 49.69
N ASP A 193 47.53 16.48 48.95
CA ASP A 193 47.22 16.83 47.56
C ASP A 193 47.26 15.61 46.64
N CYS A 194 48.21 14.71 46.89
CA CYS A 194 48.29 13.38 46.31
C CYS A 194 46.99 12.58 46.52
N LYS A 195 46.43 12.55 47.75
CA LYS A 195 45.12 11.93 48.03
C LYS A 195 44.02 12.50 47.13
N ARG A 196 43.90 13.84 47.08
CA ARG A 196 42.88 14.52 46.27
C ARG A 196 43.05 14.26 44.78
N TYR A 197 44.26 13.98 44.32
CA TYR A 197 44.50 13.62 42.92
C TYR A 197 44.06 12.18 42.63
N ALA A 198 44.34 11.22 43.53
CA ALA A 198 43.83 9.86 43.42
C ALA A 198 42.29 9.81 43.41
N ASP A 199 41.62 10.57 44.27
CA ASP A 199 40.15 10.66 44.29
C ASP A 199 39.58 11.20 42.96
N ARG A 200 40.26 12.19 42.36
CA ARG A 200 39.90 12.74 41.04
C ARG A 200 40.08 11.73 39.92
N ILE A 201 41.15 10.93 39.95
CA ILE A 201 41.38 9.86 38.98
C ILE A 201 40.29 8.79 39.10
N THR A 202 40.00 8.32 40.31
CA THR A 202 38.96 7.32 40.56
C THR A 202 37.59 7.83 40.09
N SER A 203 37.24 9.08 40.41
CA SER A 203 35.99 9.68 39.95
C SER A 203 35.90 9.82 38.42
N ALA A 204 37.00 10.16 37.76
CA ALA A 204 37.05 10.23 36.30
C ALA A 204 36.86 8.85 35.64
N VAL A 205 37.48 7.81 36.21
CA VAL A 205 37.33 6.42 35.74
C VAL A 205 35.92 5.89 35.97
N GLU A 206 35.28 6.19 37.11
CA GLU A 206 33.89 5.83 37.38
C GLU A 206 32.90 6.49 36.41
N ARG A 207 33.13 7.76 36.04
CA ARG A 207 32.31 8.45 35.04
C ARG A 207 32.53 7.93 33.63
N ALA A 208 33.77 7.62 33.26
CA ALA A 208 34.11 7.09 31.94
C ALA A 208 33.62 5.65 31.73
N CYS A 209 33.51 4.89 32.82
CA CYS A 209 33.06 3.50 32.82
C CYS A 209 31.92 3.35 33.85
N PRO A 210 30.67 3.73 33.52
CA PRO A 210 29.55 3.52 34.42
C PRO A 210 29.34 2.01 34.70
N PRO A 211 28.78 1.65 35.87
CA PRO A 211 28.42 0.26 36.14
C PRO A 211 27.46 -0.24 35.06
N PRO A 212 27.63 -1.49 34.58
CA PRO A 212 26.71 -2.06 33.61
C PRO A 212 25.28 -2.04 34.18
N PRO A 213 24.27 -1.73 33.36
CA PRO A 213 22.88 -1.74 33.82
C PRO A 213 22.54 -3.12 34.42
N PRO A 214 21.72 -3.17 35.48
CA PRO A 214 21.33 -4.43 36.09
C PRO A 214 20.62 -5.27 35.03
N VAL A 215 21.15 -6.47 34.79
CA VAL A 215 20.60 -7.44 33.86
C VAL A 215 19.23 -7.86 34.39
N LYS A 216 18.15 -7.34 33.80
CA LYS A 216 16.83 -7.95 33.95
C LYS A 216 16.91 -9.32 33.27
N ARG A 217 17.04 -10.38 34.06
CA ARG A 217 16.82 -11.75 33.58
C ARG A 217 15.37 -11.80 33.09
N VAL A 218 15.18 -11.79 31.77
CA VAL A 218 13.93 -12.25 31.16
C VAL A 218 14.00 -13.76 31.25
N GLU A 219 13.17 -14.34 32.11
CA GLU A 219 12.92 -15.78 32.13
C GLU A 219 12.29 -16.14 30.79
N GLU A 220 13.09 -16.81 29.95
CA GLU A 220 12.64 -17.49 28.75
C GLU A 220 12.00 -18.81 29.21
N GLU A 221 10.68 -18.79 29.39
CA GLU A 221 9.90 -20.01 29.59
C GLU A 221 9.83 -20.77 28.25
N VAL A 222 10.67 -21.78 28.14
CA VAL A 222 10.54 -22.86 27.15
C VAL A 222 9.26 -23.64 27.48
N LYS A 223 8.26 -23.62 26.59
CA LYS A 223 7.24 -24.66 26.54
C LYS A 223 7.08 -25.19 25.11
N ALA A 224 7.42 -26.47 24.98
CA ALA A 224 7.38 -27.25 23.76
C ALA A 224 5.93 -27.53 23.27
N GLU A 225 5.85 -27.73 21.95
CA GLU A 225 4.80 -28.29 21.08
C GLU A 225 4.06 -29.53 21.66
N HIS A 226 2.85 -30.01 21.31
CA HIS A 226 1.77 -29.86 20.29
C HIS A 226 0.62 -30.84 20.76
N PRO A 227 -0.51 -31.15 20.07
CA PRO A 227 -1.31 -30.53 19.00
C PRO A 227 -2.85 -30.49 19.33
N ALA A 228 -3.67 -30.06 18.35
CA ALA A 228 -5.10 -30.39 18.09
C ALA A 228 -6.10 -29.19 18.09
N ASP A 229 -6.64 -28.96 16.88
CA ASP A 229 -8.06 -28.81 16.52
C ASP A 229 -8.93 -27.76 17.26
N GLY A 230 -9.50 -26.83 16.49
CA GLY A 230 -10.49 -25.86 17.00
C GLY A 230 -10.69 -24.63 16.12
N VAL A 231 -11.70 -24.72 15.25
CA VAL A 231 -12.39 -23.61 14.57
C VAL A 231 -12.95 -22.60 15.59
N ASP A 232 -12.90 -21.30 15.29
CA ASP A 232 -14.07 -20.39 15.18
C ASP A 232 -13.71 -18.89 15.36
N ASP A 233 -14.44 -18.09 14.59
CA ASP A 233 -14.44 -16.64 14.41
C ASP A 233 -14.60 -15.84 15.71
N SER A 234 -13.88 -14.72 15.82
CA SER A 234 -14.40 -13.46 16.40
C SER A 234 -13.49 -12.28 16.05
N ASP A 235 -14.03 -11.42 15.20
CA ASP A 235 -13.65 -10.03 14.97
C ASP A 235 -13.48 -9.23 16.28
N GLU A 236 -12.42 -8.45 16.39
CA GLU A 236 -12.45 -7.19 17.13
C GLU A 236 -11.78 -6.05 16.33
N PRO A 237 -12.40 -4.86 16.27
CA PRO A 237 -12.10 -3.85 15.27
C PRO A 237 -10.96 -2.93 15.67
N ILE A 238 -10.17 -2.50 14.66
CA ILE A 238 -9.17 -1.44 14.78
C ILE A 238 -9.91 -0.07 14.80
N PRO A 239 -9.74 0.79 15.82
CA PRO A 239 -10.25 2.16 15.77
C PRO A 239 -9.43 3.02 14.81
N ALA A 240 -10.11 3.65 13.86
CA ALA A 240 -9.56 4.65 12.98
C ALA A 240 -9.51 6.02 13.68
N GLU A 241 -8.31 6.50 13.99
CA GLU A 241 -8.03 7.93 14.10
C GLU A 241 -6.84 8.26 13.20
N ILE A 242 -7.14 8.69 11.97
CA ILE A 242 -6.21 9.49 11.17
C ILE A 242 -6.90 10.82 10.96
N VAL A 243 -6.47 11.79 11.76
CA VAL A 243 -6.69 13.22 11.56
C VAL A 243 -6.06 13.60 10.22
N LEU A 244 -6.89 13.86 9.21
CA LEU A 244 -6.46 14.56 8.00
C LEU A 244 -6.59 16.05 8.28
N THR A 245 -5.45 16.71 8.43
CA THR A 245 -5.34 18.17 8.38
C THR A 245 -5.72 18.65 6.98
N GLU A 246 -6.78 19.44 6.90
CA GLU A 246 -7.14 20.28 5.74
C GLU A 246 -6.00 21.27 5.48
N GLU A 247 -5.34 21.15 4.32
CA GLU A 247 -4.73 22.29 3.64
C GLU A 247 -5.70 22.67 2.51
N VAL A 248 -6.58 23.62 2.83
CA VAL A 248 -7.40 24.35 1.86
C VAL A 248 -6.47 25.32 1.14
N GLY A 249 -6.19 25.03 -0.14
CA GLY A 249 -5.64 26.00 -1.07
C GLY A 249 -6.74 26.98 -1.49
N GLU A 250 -6.69 28.20 -1.00
CA GLU A 250 -7.50 29.32 -1.50
C GLU A 250 -6.86 29.86 -2.79
N GLU A 251 -7.60 29.70 -3.89
CA GLU A 251 -7.44 30.47 -5.12
C GLU A 251 -7.85 31.93 -4.84
N ASN A 252 -7.00 32.89 -5.22
CA ASN A 252 -7.30 34.31 -5.13
C ASN A 252 -7.20 34.89 -6.55
N GLU A 253 -8.36 35.08 -7.18
CA GLU A 253 -8.52 35.89 -8.40
C GLU A 253 -8.83 37.36 -8.03
N GLU A 254 -8.12 38.25 -8.72
CA GLU A 254 -8.60 39.50 -9.29
C GLU A 254 -9.00 40.69 -8.38
N LYS A 255 -8.17 41.75 -8.42
CA LYS A 255 -8.69 43.13 -8.43
C LYS A 255 -7.73 44.14 -9.08
N THR A 256 -8.12 44.59 -10.27
CA THR A 256 -8.15 45.99 -10.74
C THR A 256 -7.46 47.05 -9.85
N VAL A 257 -6.47 47.78 -10.40
CA VAL A 257 -6.53 49.17 -10.90
C VAL A 257 -5.24 49.44 -11.69
#